data_AF-A0A933HQW5-F1
#
_entry.id   AF-A0A933HQW5-F1
#
_cell.length_a   1.000
_cell.length_b   1.000
_cell.length_c   1.000
_cell.angle_alpha   90.00
_cell.angle_beta   90.00
_cell.angle_gamma   90.00
#
_symmetry.space_group_name_H-M   'P 1'
#
loop_
_entity.id
_entity.type
_entity.pdbx_description
1 polymer ?
#
loop_
_entity_poly.entity_id
_entity_poly.type
_entity_poly.pdbx_seq_one_letter_code
_entity_poly.pdbx_strand_id
1 'polypeptide(L)' 'MKTQNIIDLILKAVAVGMGVASLVIAILNAAPVQVNVILLSIGLAALAVQALSKSDQSD' A
#
# COMPACT_ATOMS: atom_id res chain seq x y z
N MET A 1 1.82 7.10 -22.81
CA MET A 1 1.58 6.97 -21.36
C MET A 1 2.93 6.86 -20.67
N LYS A 2 3.29 7.75 -19.73
CA LYS A 2 4.59 7.68 -19.04
C LYS A 2 4.55 6.53 -18.02
N THR A 3 5.45 5.56 -18.11
CA THR A 3 5.55 4.37 -17.23
C THR A 3 5.47 4.72 -15.73
N GLN A 4 6.08 5.83 -15.32
CA GLN A 4 6.00 6.39 -13.96
C GLN A 4 4.55 6.53 -13.44
N ASN A 5 3.63 7.00 -14.29
CA ASN A 5 2.23 7.21 -13.91
C ASN A 5 1.46 5.90 -13.70
N ILE A 6 1.90 4.81 -14.34
CA ILE A 6 1.32 3.48 -14.18
C ILE A 6 1.80 2.88 -12.86
N ILE A 7 3.09 3.02 -12.55
CA ILE A 7 3.69 2.54 -11.30
C ILE A 7 3.05 3.24 -10.09
N ASP A 8 2.90 4.56 -10.16
CA ASP A 8 2.25 5.35 -9.10
C ASP A 8 0.80 4.90 -8.86
N LEU A 9 0.05 4.67 -9.93
CA LEU A 9 -1.33 4.16 -9.86
C LEU A 9 -1.41 2.79 -9.19
N ILE A 10 -0.49 1.88 -9.53
CA ILE A 10 -0.42 0.53 -8.95
C ILE A 10 -0.05 0.61 -7.47
N LEU A 11 0.97 1.39 -7.10
CA LEU A 11 1.38 1.57 -5.70
C LEU A 11 0.23 2.11 -4.84
N LYS A 12 -0.53 3.08 -5.38
CA LYS A 12 -1.72 3.62 -4.72
C LYS A 12 -2.81 2.57 -4.56
N ALA A 13 -3.07 1.78 -5.60
CA ALA A 13 -4.07 0.72 -5.57
C ALA A 13 -3.72 -0.36 -4.54
N VAL A 14 -2.44 -0.76 -4.47
CA VAL A 14 -1.94 -1.73 -3.49
C VAL A 14 -2.09 -1.20 -2.06
N ALA A 15 -1.72 0.06 -1.83
CA ALA A 15 -1.85 0.69 -0.52
C ALA A 15 -3.29 0.68 0.00
N VAL A 16 -4.24 1.07 -0.85
CA VAL A 16 -5.68 1.06 -0.51
C VAL A 16 -6.18 -0.37 -0.30
N GLY A 17 -5.84 -1.29 -1.21
CA GLY A 17 -6.28 -2.69 -1.13
C GLY A 17 -5.81 -3.38 0.15
N MET A 18 -4.54 -3.20 0.53
CA MET A 18 -3.98 -3.79 1.75
C MET A 18 -4.56 -3.17 3.03
N GLY A 19 -4.84 -1.87 3.03
CA GLY A 19 -5.49 -1.20 4.15
C GLY A 19 -6.94 -1.65 4.37
N VAL A 20 -7.71 -1.84 3.28
CA VAL A 20 -9.08 -2.35 3.37
C VAL A 20 -9.08 -3.83 3.80
N ALA A 21 -8.19 -4.64 3.23
CA ALA A 21 -8.10 -6.06 3.58
C ALA A 21 -7.73 -6.27 5.06
N SER A 22 -6.80 -5.49 5.61
CA SER A 22 -6.46 -5.60 7.03
C SER A 22 -7.63 -5.20 7.94
N LEU A 23 -8.39 -4.17 7.56
CA LEU A 23 -9.58 -3.75 8.30
C LEU A 23 -10.65 -4.86 8.34
N VAL A 24 -10.93 -5.47 7.18
CA VAL A 24 -11.92 -6.56 7.07
C VAL A 24 -11.47 -7.78 7.89
N ILE A 25 -10.21 -8.17 7.77
CA ILE A 25 -9.66 -9.30 8.53
C ILE A 25 -9.69 -9.04 10.04
N ALA A 26 -9.38 -7.81 10.47
CA ALA A 26 -9.46 -7.40 11.87
C ALA A 26 -10.88 -7.47 12.43
N ILE A 27 -11.88 -6.96 11.68
CA ILE A 27 -13.29 -7.00 12.11
C ILE A 27 -13.80 -8.43 12.22
N LEU A 28 -13.44 -9.29 11.27
CA LEU A 28 -13.87 -10.70 11.27
C LEU A 28 -13.06 -11.58 12.23
N ASN A 29 -12.00 -11.06 12.85
CA ASN A 29 -11.01 -11.83 13.62
C ASN A 29 -10.56 -13.10 12.89
N ALA A 30 -10.45 -13.00 11.56
CA ALA A 30 -10.29 -14.15 10.67
C ALA A 30 -8.83 -14.57 10.46
N ALA A 31 -7.87 -13.80 11.00
CA ALA A 31 -6.44 -14.11 10.94
C ALA A 31 -5.73 -13.61 12.20
N PRO A 32 -4.58 -14.20 12.56
CA PRO A 32 -3.78 -13.72 13.68
C PRO A 32 -3.27 -12.29 13.47
N VAL A 33 -3.09 -11.56 14.57
CA VAL A 33 -2.66 -10.14 14.58
C VAL A 33 -1.40 -9.91 13.74
N GLN A 34 -0.47 -10.87 13.75
CA GLN A 34 0.75 -10.80 12.95
C GLN A 34 0.48 -10.64 11.44
N VAL A 35 -0.53 -11.32 10.90
CA VAL A 35 -0.91 -11.20 9.48
C VAL A 35 -1.46 -9.81 9.18
N ASN A 36 -2.27 -9.25 10.07
CA ASN A 36 -2.79 -7.89 9.94
C ASN A 36 -1.67 -6.84 9.93
N VAL A 37 -0.70 -6.98 10.84
CA VAL A 37 0.47 -6.11 10.90
C VAL A 37 1.28 -6.20 9.61
N ILE A 38 1.49 -7.40 9.06
CA ILE A 38 2.21 -7.59 7.79
C ILE A 38 1.47 -6.91 6.64
N LEU A 39 0.14 -7.10 6.50
CA LEU A 39 -0.64 -6.45 5.44
C LEU A 39 -0.54 -4.92 5.52
N LEU A 40 -0.68 -4.36 6.72
CA LEU A 40 -0.58 -2.93 6.94
C LEU A 40 0.84 -2.41 6.60
N SER A 41 1.87 -3.17 6.96
CA SER A 41 3.27 -2.84 6.65
C SER A 41 3.53 -2.80 5.16
N ILE A 42 2.96 -3.73 4.38
CA ILE A 42 3.06 -3.75 2.91
C ILE A 42 2.38 -2.51 2.32
N GLY A 43 1.17 -2.17 2.80
CA GLY A 43 0.46 -0.96 2.35
C GLY A 43 1.24 0.33 2.65
N LEU A 44 1.84 0.42 3.84
CA LEU A 44 2.67 1.55 4.24
C LEU A 44 3.97 1.65 3.42
N ALA A 45 4.62 0.51 3.14
CA ALA A 45 5.81 0.47 2.30
C ALA A 45 5.50 0.93 0.87
N ALA A 46 4.36 0.52 0.30
CA ALA A 46 3.94 0.97 -1.03
C ALA A 46 3.73 2.50 -1.08
N LEU A 47 3.13 3.08 -0.04
CA LEU A 47 2.98 4.54 0.10
C LEU A 47 4.33 5.24 0.25
N ALA A 48 5.26 4.67 1.02
CA ALA A 48 6.59 5.23 1.20
C ALA A 48 7.36 5.26 -0.12
N VAL A 49 7.31 4.17 -0.90
CA VAL A 49 7.92 4.10 -2.24
C VAL A 49 7.27 5.12 -3.17
N GLN A 50 5.95 5.25 -3.16
CA GLN A 50 5.25 6.28 -3.94
C GLN A 50 5.69 7.70 -3.56
N ALA A 51 5.80 7.99 -2.26
CA ALA A 51 6.24 9.29 -1.77
C ALA A 51 7.68 9.61 -2.19
N LEU A 52 8.57 8.62 -2.14
CA LEU A 52 9.96 8.73 -2.61
C LEU A 52 10.04 8.95 -4.13
N SER A 53 9.29 8.19 -4.93
CA SER A 53 9.23 8.37 -6.38
C SER A 53 8.63 9.73 -6.78
N LYS A 54 7.70 10.27 -5.98
CA LYS A 54 7.15 11.61 -6.18
C LYS A 54 8.19 12.71 -5.94
N SER A 55 9.01 12.57 -4.89
CA SER A 55 10.06 13.55 -4.58
C SER A 55 11.19 13.58 -5.60
N ASP A 56 11.54 12.43 -6.18
CA ASP A 56 12.57 12.32 -7.23
C ASP A 56 12.14 12.94 -8.57
N GLN A 57 10.83 13.07 -8.80
CA GLN A 57 10.25 13.64 -10.02
C GLN A 57 10.01 15.16 -9.95
N SER A 58 10.50 15.84 -8.91
CA SER A 58 10.31 17.28 -8.67
C SER A 58 11.52 18.15 -9.08
N ASP A 59 12.50 17.59 -9.80
CA ASP A 59 13.56 18.31 -10.55
C ASP A 59 13.24 18.37 -12.06
#